data_AF-A0A0A2KXD5-F1
#
_entry.id   AF-A0A0A2KXD5-F1
#
_cell.length_a   1.000
_cell.length_b   1.000
_cell.length_c   1.000
_cell.angle_alpha   90.00
_cell.angle_beta   90.00
_cell.angle_gamma   90.00
#
_symmetry.space_group_name_H-M   'P 1'
#
loop_
_entity.id
_entity.type
_entity.pdbx_description
1 polymer ?
#
loop_
_entity_poly.entity_id
_entity_poly.type
_entity_poly.pdbx_seq_one_letter_code
_entity_poly.pdbx_strand_id
1 'polypeptide(L)'
;MLDLLVAGHEIGPSFWAVPSCFYQRSDDLEGVFCLPFTESCSGSIDEISYTIRYPEYRPQDDKWVIRQTGIYHRYDKTSSQSLFVLFNPTPQSQAHSQAENLLRNFCPEVESDPFWLHHLLFATYFPAWRKYIAVHEQRFLPLAGSTIATFINGPLAVGYDSLRTLTALQTRFLEVPAILKSATDILDELCNVVSSRSVVSTNHAGVHSFQNHRRECIAISHNASHLQQRAQVVSKLLADTLMLRDQVLAKEQNANMLQLNKSAVFITTLTLVYLPSSFLAVSVPPLIPNKSQLPTSTDSPSQQTIFGMNFFDMDQASNRIVGTPMIWIFFVSAAALTAVTFLLYYWLLRRDSAALRALAPKIQKRPTWTIEGVRRRFTGGGNSSIELQAC
;
A
#
# COMPACT_ATOMS: atom_id res chain seq x y z
N MET A 1 -45.95 0.15 3.26
CA MET A 1 -45.98 -0.37 4.64
C MET A 1 -45.59 0.72 5.64
N LEU A 2 -44.42 1.36 5.49
CA LEU A 2 -44.00 2.47 6.37
C LEU A 2 -44.97 3.66 6.33
N ASP A 3 -45.52 4.02 5.16
CA ASP A 3 -46.50 5.11 5.04
C ASP A 3 -47.78 4.86 5.87
N LEU A 4 -48.20 3.60 5.99
CA LEU A 4 -49.38 3.22 6.78
C LEU A 4 -49.12 3.35 8.28
N LEU A 5 -47.90 3.02 8.73
CA LEU A 5 -47.49 3.22 10.13
C LEU A 5 -47.41 4.71 10.46
N VAL A 6 -46.85 5.51 9.55
CA VAL A 6 -46.70 6.96 9.74
C VAL A 6 -48.07 7.63 9.82
N ALA A 7 -48.97 7.31 8.89
CA ALA A 7 -50.32 7.85 8.88
C ALA A 7 -51.16 7.35 10.09
N GLY A 8 -50.98 6.10 10.52
CA GLY A 8 -51.75 5.50 11.60
C GLY A 8 -51.35 5.95 13.01
N HIS A 9 -50.11 6.42 13.20
CA HIS A 9 -49.57 6.78 14.52
C HIS A 9 -49.13 8.25 14.63
N GLU A 10 -49.53 9.10 13.67
CA GLU A 10 -49.17 10.53 13.62
C GLU A 10 -47.66 10.76 13.82
N ILE A 11 -46.85 9.95 13.13
CA ILE A 11 -45.38 10.02 13.20
C ILE A 11 -44.91 11.26 12.43
N GLY A 12 -44.06 12.08 13.07
CA GLY A 12 -43.52 13.29 12.46
C GLY A 12 -42.50 13.04 11.34
N PRO A 13 -42.15 14.10 10.60
CA PRO A 13 -41.28 14.00 9.42
C PRO A 13 -39.84 13.57 9.77
N SER A 14 -39.40 13.77 11.02
CA SER A 14 -38.08 13.37 11.52
C SER A 14 -37.83 11.86 11.37
N PHE A 15 -38.90 11.06 11.38
CA PHE A 15 -38.86 9.62 11.20
C PHE A 15 -38.18 9.20 9.89
N TRP A 16 -38.43 9.89 8.78
CA TRP A 16 -37.96 9.50 7.44
C TRP A 16 -36.44 9.54 7.29
N ALA A 17 -35.74 10.24 8.18
CA ALA A 17 -34.28 10.26 8.23
C ALA A 17 -33.68 8.91 8.66
N VAL A 18 -34.41 8.11 9.45
CA VAL A 18 -33.95 6.79 9.91
C VAL A 18 -33.97 5.75 8.78
N PRO A 19 -35.10 5.46 8.10
CA PRO A 19 -35.15 4.46 7.03
C PRO A 19 -34.31 4.87 5.81
N SER A 20 -34.10 6.17 5.56
CA SER A 20 -33.24 6.63 4.46
C SER A 20 -31.77 6.19 4.64
N CYS A 21 -31.36 5.82 5.85
CA CYS A 21 -30.02 5.29 6.12
C CYS A 21 -29.85 3.80 5.78
N PHE A 22 -30.94 3.10 5.41
CA PHE A 22 -30.97 1.66 5.12
C PHE A 22 -31.18 1.40 3.63
N TYR A 23 -30.12 1.57 2.86
CA TYR A 23 -30.11 1.30 1.42
C TYR A 23 -28.90 0.45 1.03
N GLN A 24 -28.98 -0.22 -0.13
CA GLN A 24 -27.86 -0.99 -0.65
C GLN A 24 -26.75 -0.04 -1.09
N ARG A 25 -25.60 -0.11 -0.41
CA ARG A 25 -24.46 0.75 -0.71
C ARG A 25 -23.61 0.13 -1.81
N SER A 26 -23.27 0.94 -2.81
CA SER A 26 -22.36 0.57 -3.90
C SER A 26 -20.89 0.69 -3.51
N ASP A 27 -20.56 1.59 -2.57
CA ASP A 27 -19.19 1.88 -2.13
C ASP A 27 -19.06 1.94 -0.60
N ASP A 28 -17.87 1.56 -0.10
CA ASP A 28 -17.51 1.53 1.33
C ASP A 28 -17.30 2.93 1.95
N LEU A 29 -17.45 4.02 1.19
CA LEU A 29 -17.13 5.39 1.63
C LEU A 29 -18.04 5.89 2.76
N GLU A 30 -19.30 5.48 2.81
CA GLU A 30 -20.23 5.80 3.91
C GLU A 30 -20.16 4.77 5.06
N GLY A 31 -19.12 3.93 5.09
CA GLY A 31 -18.90 2.87 6.08
C GLY A 31 -18.91 3.33 7.54
N VAL A 32 -18.78 4.64 7.79
CA VAL A 32 -18.81 5.24 9.15
C VAL A 32 -20.00 6.19 9.43
N PHE A 33 -20.69 6.69 8.40
CA PHE A 33 -21.82 7.61 8.58
C PHE A 33 -22.94 7.06 9.48
N CYS A 34 -23.25 7.72 10.59
CA CYS A 34 -24.43 7.42 11.40
C CYS A 34 -25.30 8.67 11.45
N LEU A 35 -26.62 8.51 11.26
CA LEU A 35 -27.59 9.58 11.49
C LEU A 35 -27.39 10.10 12.93
N PRO A 36 -27.10 11.41 13.09
CA PRO A 36 -26.86 12.00 14.40
C PRO A 36 -28.14 12.00 15.24
N PHE A 37 -27.97 12.26 16.53
CA PHE A 37 -29.09 12.54 17.41
C PHE A 37 -29.90 13.72 16.87
N THR A 38 -31.15 13.46 16.55
CA THR A 38 -32.09 14.47 16.05
C THR A 38 -33.27 14.51 17.00
N GLU A 39 -33.46 15.66 17.66
CA GLU A 39 -34.61 15.95 18.49
C GLU A 39 -35.52 16.96 17.78
N SER A 40 -36.81 16.66 17.72
CA SER A 40 -37.85 17.60 17.29
C SER A 40 -38.86 17.76 18.42
N CYS A 41 -38.98 18.98 18.93
CA CYS A 41 -39.92 19.33 19.99
C CYS A 41 -41.09 20.09 19.38
N SER A 42 -42.28 19.48 19.34
CA SER A 42 -43.51 20.10 18.87
C SER A 42 -44.55 20.11 19.99
N GLY A 43 -44.55 21.19 20.78
CA GLY A 43 -45.46 21.36 21.90
C GLY A 43 -45.27 20.29 22.99
N SER A 44 -46.25 19.40 23.15
CA SER A 44 -46.23 18.30 24.12
C SER A 44 -45.51 17.05 23.62
N ILE A 45 -45.18 16.99 22.33
CA ILE A 45 -44.56 15.81 21.71
C ILE A 45 -43.08 16.09 21.48
N ASP A 46 -42.25 15.16 21.95
CA ASP A 46 -40.83 15.12 21.60
C ASP A 46 -40.57 13.90 20.73
N GLU A 47 -39.86 14.11 19.64
CA GLU A 47 -39.42 13.05 18.74
C GLU A 47 -37.91 12.99 18.75
N ILE A 48 -37.37 11.81 18.99
CA ILE A 48 -35.94 11.53 19.02
C ILE A 48 -35.66 10.47 17.96
N SER A 49 -34.67 10.72 17.12
CA SER A 49 -34.24 9.76 16.11
C SER A 49 -32.73 9.74 15.95
N TYR A 50 -32.17 8.55 15.77
CA TYR A 50 -30.76 8.35 15.48
C TYR A 50 -30.49 6.95 14.94
N THR A 51 -29.28 6.74 14.43
CA THR A 51 -28.78 5.40 14.10
C THR A 51 -27.47 5.15 14.81
N ILE A 52 -27.22 3.88 15.14
CA ILE A 52 -25.94 3.44 15.72
C ILE A 52 -25.39 2.29 14.89
N ARG A 53 -24.06 2.19 14.89
CA ARG A 53 -23.34 1.04 14.34
C ARG A 53 -22.63 0.26 15.41
N TYR A 54 -22.60 -1.05 15.22
CA TYR A 54 -22.02 -1.97 16.17
C TYR A 54 -21.41 -3.18 15.47
N PRO A 55 -20.37 -3.78 16.05
CA PRO A 55 -19.81 -5.02 15.58
C PRO A 55 -20.67 -6.19 16.07
N GLU A 56 -20.99 -7.10 15.17
CA GLU A 56 -21.65 -8.36 15.49
C GLU A 56 -20.78 -9.50 14.97
N TYR A 57 -20.56 -10.49 15.84
CA TYR A 57 -19.87 -11.72 15.45
C TYR A 57 -20.86 -12.65 14.77
N ARG A 58 -20.54 -13.09 13.55
CA ARG A 58 -21.30 -14.07 12.81
C ARG A 58 -20.61 -15.44 12.93
N PRO A 59 -21.16 -16.39 13.70
CA PRO A 59 -20.54 -17.70 13.89
C PRO A 59 -20.44 -18.52 12.60
N GLN A 60 -21.38 -18.34 11.68
CA GLN A 60 -21.44 -19.08 10.40
C GLN A 60 -20.23 -18.79 9.51
N ASP A 61 -19.74 -17.55 9.51
CA ASP A 61 -18.63 -17.10 8.65
C ASP A 61 -17.32 -16.89 9.44
N ASP A 62 -17.32 -17.18 10.76
CA ASP A 62 -16.25 -16.86 11.71
C ASP A 62 -15.69 -15.43 11.53
N LYS A 63 -16.60 -14.46 11.35
CA LYS A 63 -16.24 -13.11 10.96
C LYS A 63 -17.05 -12.07 11.72
N TRP A 64 -16.37 -10.99 12.08
CA TRP A 64 -17.00 -9.78 12.59
C TRP A 64 -17.51 -8.91 11.44
N VAL A 65 -18.76 -8.46 11.57
CA VAL A 65 -19.40 -7.55 10.62
C VAL A 65 -19.90 -6.32 11.36
N ILE A 66 -19.74 -5.14 10.78
CA ILE A 66 -20.36 -3.92 11.30
C ILE A 66 -21.80 -3.88 10.78
N ARG A 67 -22.74 -3.79 11.71
CA ARG A 67 -24.17 -3.63 11.43
C ARG A 67 -24.65 -2.25 11.86
N GLN A 68 -25.82 -1.88 11.37
CA GLN A 68 -26.50 -0.64 11.70
C GLN A 68 -27.90 -0.95 12.25
N THR A 69 -28.30 -0.25 13.30
CA THR A 69 -29.68 -0.23 13.81
C THR A 69 -30.11 1.22 13.96
N GLY A 70 -31.41 1.46 13.85
CA GLY A 70 -32.00 2.79 13.94
C GLY A 70 -33.12 2.79 14.97
N ILE A 71 -33.28 3.90 15.67
CA ILE A 71 -34.39 4.10 16.59
C ILE A 71 -35.09 5.41 16.28
N TYR A 72 -36.39 5.36 16.34
CA TYR A 72 -37.26 6.53 16.45
C TYR A 72 -38.09 6.37 17.72
N HIS A 73 -38.12 7.41 18.53
CA HIS A 73 -38.85 7.48 19.79
C HIS A 73 -39.71 8.73 19.77
N ARG A 74 -41.01 8.56 19.93
CA ARG A 74 -41.97 9.64 20.13
C ARG A 74 -42.47 9.57 21.56
N TYR A 75 -42.27 10.64 22.31
CA TYR A 75 -42.72 10.77 23.68
C TYR A 75 -43.75 11.88 23.79
N ASP A 76 -44.94 11.55 24.30
CA ASP A 76 -45.97 12.54 24.60
C ASP A 76 -45.96 12.87 26.08
N LYS A 77 -45.60 14.12 26.39
CA LYS A 77 -45.53 14.66 27.76
C LYS A 77 -46.87 14.66 28.47
N THR A 78 -47.98 14.77 27.73
CA THR A 78 -49.32 14.94 28.32
C THR A 78 -49.91 13.60 28.76
N SER A 79 -49.74 12.56 27.95
CA SER A 79 -50.20 11.21 28.25
C SER A 79 -49.14 10.33 28.93
N SER A 80 -47.89 10.81 29.00
CA SER A 80 -46.71 10.04 29.44
C SER A 80 -46.53 8.72 28.66
N GLN A 81 -46.93 8.72 27.38
CA GLN A 81 -46.81 7.55 26.51
C GLN A 81 -45.60 7.66 25.59
N SER A 82 -44.85 6.57 25.47
CA SER A 82 -43.74 6.40 24.53
C SER A 82 -44.14 5.47 23.39
N LEU A 83 -43.92 5.91 22.15
CA LEU A 83 -43.98 5.08 20.95
C LEU A 83 -42.55 4.90 20.40
N PHE A 84 -42.17 3.65 20.15
CA PHE A 84 -40.85 3.30 19.61
C PHE A 84 -40.98 2.60 18.27
N VAL A 85 -40.13 2.97 17.32
CA VAL A 85 -39.90 2.23 16.09
C VAL A 85 -38.43 1.85 16.02
N LEU A 86 -38.16 0.54 16.06
CA LEU A 86 -36.82 -0.04 16.04
C LEU A 86 -36.54 -0.70 14.68
N PHE A 87 -35.48 -0.25 14.01
CA PHE A 87 -35.02 -0.79 12.75
C PHE A 87 -33.86 -1.75 12.94
N ASN A 88 -34.11 -3.05 12.77
CA ASN A 88 -33.10 -4.09 12.91
C ASN A 88 -32.60 -4.60 11.55
N PRO A 89 -31.29 -4.88 11.41
CA PRO A 89 -30.70 -5.37 10.16
C PRO A 89 -30.96 -6.86 9.91
N THR A 90 -31.30 -7.63 10.94
CA THR A 90 -31.60 -9.06 10.85
C THR A 90 -32.89 -9.38 11.60
N PRO A 91 -33.64 -10.40 11.14
CA PRO A 91 -34.72 -10.96 11.95
C PRO A 91 -34.13 -11.54 13.24
N GLN A 92 -34.85 -11.40 14.35
CA GLN A 92 -34.43 -11.88 15.68
C GLN A 92 -33.08 -11.34 16.16
N SER A 93 -32.82 -10.05 15.92
CA SER A 93 -31.64 -9.38 16.49
C SER A 93 -31.64 -9.49 18.03
N GLN A 94 -30.45 -9.46 18.65
CA GLN A 94 -30.34 -9.61 20.11
C GLN A 94 -31.15 -8.55 20.86
N ALA A 95 -31.09 -7.29 20.42
CA ALA A 95 -31.87 -6.22 21.06
C ALA A 95 -33.37 -6.40 20.87
N HIS A 96 -33.83 -6.92 19.72
CA HIS A 96 -35.23 -7.23 19.51
C HIS A 96 -35.73 -8.31 20.47
N SER A 97 -35.00 -9.43 20.57
CA SER A 97 -35.36 -10.53 21.46
C SER A 97 -35.34 -10.11 22.93
N GLN A 98 -34.37 -9.29 23.34
CA GLN A 98 -34.32 -8.76 24.70
C GLN A 98 -35.45 -7.77 24.98
N ALA A 99 -35.75 -6.87 24.04
CA ALA A 99 -36.85 -5.92 24.17
C ALA A 99 -38.20 -6.65 24.28
N GLU A 100 -38.42 -7.66 23.43
CA GLU A 100 -39.61 -8.49 23.46
C GLU A 100 -39.75 -9.24 24.80
N ASN A 101 -38.65 -9.81 25.31
CA ASN A 101 -38.67 -10.48 26.61
C ASN A 101 -39.00 -9.53 27.76
N LEU A 102 -38.44 -8.31 27.76
CA LEU A 102 -38.73 -7.30 28.78
C LEU A 102 -40.19 -6.85 28.75
N LEU A 103 -40.76 -6.68 27.55
CA LEU A 103 -42.16 -6.32 27.37
C LEU A 103 -43.11 -7.47 27.78
N ARG A 104 -42.76 -8.72 27.45
CA ARG A 104 -43.57 -9.90 27.83
C ARG A 104 -43.58 -10.15 29.33
N ASN A 105 -42.49 -9.82 30.03
CA ASN A 105 -42.34 -10.06 31.46
C ASN A 105 -42.85 -8.91 32.34
N PHE A 106 -43.41 -7.83 31.74
CA PHE A 106 -43.93 -6.66 32.46
C PHE A 106 -42.97 -6.15 33.55
N CYS A 107 -41.71 -5.95 33.18
CA CYS A 107 -40.72 -5.45 34.13
C CYS A 107 -41.10 -4.02 34.56
N PRO A 108 -41.26 -3.75 35.88
CA PRO A 108 -41.63 -2.42 36.36
C PRO A 108 -40.60 -1.34 36.00
N GLU A 109 -39.35 -1.75 35.76
CA GLU A 109 -38.27 -0.88 35.27
C GLU A 109 -38.61 -0.26 33.90
N VAL A 110 -39.26 -1.01 33.01
CA VAL A 110 -39.66 -0.56 31.66
C VAL A 110 -40.78 0.48 31.73
N GLU A 111 -41.73 0.30 32.64
CA GLU A 111 -42.82 1.26 32.85
C GLU A 111 -42.33 2.54 33.53
N SER A 112 -41.29 2.44 34.37
CA SER A 112 -40.75 3.57 35.12
C SER A 112 -39.80 4.46 34.32
N ASP A 113 -39.17 3.92 33.25
CA ASP A 113 -38.16 4.64 32.46
C ASP A 113 -38.62 4.83 31.01
N PRO A 114 -39.02 6.05 30.59
CA PRO A 114 -39.45 6.31 29.22
C PRO A 114 -38.31 6.19 28.19
N PHE A 115 -37.05 6.02 28.62
CA PHE A 115 -35.87 5.87 27.75
C PHE A 115 -35.24 4.47 27.81
N TRP A 116 -35.91 3.48 28.41
CA TRP A 116 -35.40 2.12 28.63
C TRP A 116 -34.85 1.45 27.35
N LEU A 117 -35.48 1.67 26.20
CA LEU A 117 -35.07 1.05 24.94
C LEU A 117 -33.72 1.59 24.45
N HIS A 118 -33.44 2.86 24.71
CA HIS A 118 -32.14 3.45 24.43
C HIS A 118 -31.06 2.78 25.30
N HIS A 119 -31.31 2.60 26.60
CA HIS A 119 -30.41 1.86 27.49
C HIS A 119 -30.14 0.44 27.00
N LEU A 120 -31.19 -0.28 26.62
CA LEU A 120 -31.09 -1.64 26.13
C LEU A 120 -30.19 -1.73 24.89
N LEU A 121 -30.33 -0.82 23.93
CA LEU A 121 -29.52 -0.83 22.70
C LEU A 121 -28.03 -0.68 22.99
N PHE A 122 -27.66 0.29 23.85
CA PHE A 122 -26.27 0.50 24.21
C PHE A 122 -25.71 -0.69 25.02
N ALA A 123 -26.47 -1.19 26.01
CA ALA A 123 -26.07 -2.33 26.81
C ALA A 123 -25.90 -3.62 26.01
N THR A 124 -26.73 -3.83 24.98
CA THR A 124 -26.68 -5.03 24.13
C THR A 124 -25.46 -5.01 23.22
N TYR A 125 -25.24 -3.90 22.52
CA TYR A 125 -24.34 -3.89 21.37
C TYR A 125 -22.95 -3.33 21.65
N PHE A 126 -22.80 -2.44 22.64
CA PHE A 126 -21.52 -1.75 22.84
C PHE A 126 -20.42 -2.59 23.49
N PRO A 127 -20.71 -3.54 24.40
CA PRO A 127 -19.68 -4.44 24.92
C PRO A 127 -18.96 -5.27 23.85
N ALA A 128 -19.58 -5.46 22.68
CA ALA A 128 -19.00 -6.22 21.57
C ALA A 128 -17.77 -5.53 20.96
N TRP A 129 -17.67 -4.19 21.05
CA TRP A 129 -16.53 -3.42 20.52
C TRP A 129 -15.19 -3.86 21.12
N ARG A 130 -15.17 -4.19 22.41
CA ARG A 130 -13.94 -4.66 23.07
C ARG A 130 -13.43 -5.97 22.47
N LYS A 131 -14.33 -6.92 22.22
CA LYS A 131 -13.99 -8.22 21.60
C LYS A 131 -13.58 -8.04 20.14
N TYR A 132 -14.29 -7.18 19.41
CA TYR A 132 -13.95 -6.82 18.03
C TYR A 132 -12.51 -6.30 17.92
N ILE A 133 -12.14 -5.30 18.72
CA ILE A 133 -10.77 -4.75 18.72
C ILE A 133 -9.75 -5.82 19.12
N ALA A 134 -10.03 -6.60 20.17
CA ALA A 134 -9.09 -7.63 20.65
C ALA A 134 -8.74 -8.66 19.56
N VAL A 135 -9.73 -9.09 18.75
CA VAL A 135 -9.48 -10.02 17.63
C VAL A 135 -8.60 -9.39 16.55
N HIS A 136 -8.83 -8.11 16.23
CA HIS A 136 -7.99 -7.39 15.26
C HIS A 136 -6.59 -7.10 15.80
N GLU A 137 -6.46 -6.81 17.09
CA GLU A 137 -5.18 -6.64 17.77
C GLU A 137 -4.36 -7.94 17.77
N GLN A 138 -4.99 -9.08 18.08
CA GLN A 138 -4.34 -10.40 18.02
C GLN A 138 -3.79 -10.73 16.63
N ARG A 139 -4.45 -10.26 15.56
CA ARG A 139 -3.95 -10.41 14.18
C ARG A 139 -2.83 -9.42 13.88
N PHE A 140 -2.89 -8.21 14.43
CA PHE A 140 -1.90 -7.15 14.22
C PHE A 140 -0.56 -7.43 14.92
N LEU A 141 -0.57 -7.86 16.18
CA LEU A 141 0.65 -7.97 17.01
C LEU A 141 1.73 -8.90 16.41
N PRO A 142 1.42 -10.12 15.93
CA PRO A 142 2.42 -10.99 15.31
C PRO A 142 3.00 -10.40 14.03
N LEU A 143 2.15 -9.78 13.19
CA LEU A 143 2.56 -9.12 11.94
C LEU A 143 3.49 -7.93 12.19
N ALA A 144 3.18 -7.13 13.21
CA ALA A 144 4.03 -6.01 13.61
C ALA A 144 5.38 -6.52 14.16
N GLY A 145 5.35 -7.52 15.04
CA GLY A 145 6.56 -8.12 15.60
C GLY A 145 7.47 -8.74 14.53
N SER A 146 6.90 -9.51 13.61
CA SER A 146 7.66 -10.13 12.51
C SER A 146 8.26 -9.08 11.59
N THR A 147 7.51 -8.03 11.22
CA THR A 147 7.98 -6.94 10.36
C THR A 147 9.18 -6.22 10.98
N ILE A 148 9.11 -5.88 12.26
CA ILE A 148 10.19 -5.20 12.99
C ILE A 148 11.41 -6.12 13.11
N ALA A 149 11.22 -7.40 13.43
CA ALA A 149 12.33 -8.35 13.53
C ALA A 149 13.04 -8.57 12.17
N THR A 150 12.28 -8.61 11.08
CA THR A 150 12.80 -8.79 9.71
C THR A 150 13.61 -7.58 9.24
N PHE A 151 13.26 -6.37 9.70
CA PHE A 151 14.06 -5.17 9.46
C PHE A 151 15.46 -5.27 10.11
N ILE A 152 15.56 -5.94 11.27
CA ILE A 152 16.79 -6.05 12.05
C ILE A 152 17.67 -7.21 11.56
N ASN A 153 17.06 -8.35 11.22
CA ASN A 153 17.78 -9.61 10.97
C ASN A 153 17.31 -10.32 9.69
N GLY A 154 17.97 -10.08 8.55
CA GLY A 154 18.01 -11.06 7.45
C GLY A 154 16.88 -11.03 6.39
N PRO A 155 16.88 -12.01 5.45
CA PRO A 155 16.16 -11.93 4.17
C PRO A 155 14.65 -11.92 4.38
N LEU A 156 13.94 -10.94 3.78
CA LEU A 156 12.53 -10.73 4.10
C LEU A 156 11.67 -11.98 3.87
N ALA A 157 11.18 -12.57 4.95
CA ALA A 157 10.03 -13.48 4.95
C ALA A 157 8.69 -12.73 4.85
N VAL A 158 8.73 -11.38 4.92
CA VAL A 158 7.56 -10.49 5.01
C VAL A 158 7.48 -9.63 3.73
N GLY A 159 6.44 -9.83 2.92
CA GLY A 159 6.30 -9.20 1.59
C GLY A 159 5.16 -8.19 1.48
N TYR A 160 4.75 -7.90 0.24
CA TYR A 160 3.63 -7.00 -0.07
C TYR A 160 2.28 -7.49 0.48
N ASP A 161 2.08 -8.79 0.68
CA ASP A 161 0.86 -9.35 1.29
C ASP A 161 0.69 -8.93 2.75
N SER A 162 1.80 -8.88 3.49
CA SER A 162 1.81 -8.36 4.86
C SER A 162 1.49 -6.86 4.88
N LEU A 163 2.00 -6.10 3.91
CA LEU A 163 1.65 -4.69 3.76
C LEU A 163 0.16 -4.51 3.47
N ARG A 164 -0.41 -5.28 2.55
CA ARG A 164 -1.86 -5.26 2.25
C ARG A 164 -2.69 -5.57 3.50
N THR A 165 -2.29 -6.57 4.27
CA THR A 165 -2.99 -6.97 5.51
C THR A 165 -2.88 -5.89 6.59
N LEU A 166 -1.70 -5.29 6.75
CA LEU A 166 -1.48 -4.17 7.68
C LEU A 166 -2.29 -2.93 7.29
N THR A 167 -2.35 -2.59 6.00
CA THR A 167 -3.19 -1.50 5.50
C THR A 167 -4.67 -1.79 5.74
N ALA A 168 -5.14 -3.03 5.51
CA ALA A 168 -6.51 -3.40 5.80
C ALA A 168 -6.85 -3.28 7.30
N LEU A 169 -5.95 -3.74 8.19
CA LEU A 169 -6.10 -3.59 9.64
C LEU A 169 -6.07 -2.11 10.07
N GLN A 170 -5.19 -1.30 9.48
CA GLN A 170 -5.12 0.14 9.71
C GLN A 170 -6.46 0.82 9.36
N THR A 171 -7.05 0.51 8.21
CA THR A 171 -8.36 1.05 7.81
C THR A 171 -9.44 0.65 8.82
N ARG A 172 -9.45 -0.61 9.29
CA ARG A 172 -10.40 -1.06 10.31
C ARG A 172 -10.23 -0.32 11.63
N PHE A 173 -9.00 -0.08 12.09
CA PHE A 173 -8.76 0.71 13.30
C PHE A 173 -9.11 2.19 13.13
N LEU A 174 -9.05 2.72 11.90
CA LEU A 174 -9.47 4.09 11.59
C LEU A 174 -10.99 4.28 11.65
N GLU A 175 -11.76 3.26 11.24
CA GLU A 175 -13.23 3.30 11.27
C GLU A 175 -13.79 3.36 12.70
N VAL A 176 -13.16 2.65 13.65
CA VAL A 176 -13.69 2.49 15.02
C VAL A 176 -13.86 3.81 15.78
N PRO A 177 -12.83 4.69 15.89
CA PRO A 177 -12.98 5.98 16.57
C PRO A 177 -14.07 6.85 15.98
N ALA A 178 -14.21 6.85 14.65
CA ALA A 178 -15.20 7.67 13.96
C ALA A 178 -16.64 7.16 14.21
N ILE A 179 -16.86 5.84 14.23
CA ILE A 179 -18.16 5.27 14.64
C ILE A 179 -18.45 5.57 16.12
N LEU A 180 -17.49 5.30 17.01
CA LEU A 180 -17.67 5.51 18.44
C LEU A 180 -17.84 6.98 18.82
N LYS A 181 -17.27 7.91 18.03
CA LYS A 181 -17.49 9.35 18.21
C LYS A 181 -18.96 9.69 18.03
N SER A 182 -19.60 9.23 16.95
CA SER A 182 -21.04 9.44 16.73
C SER A 182 -21.90 8.87 17.88
N ALA A 183 -21.53 7.69 18.39
CA ALA A 183 -22.22 7.10 19.54
C ALA A 183 -22.00 7.88 20.85
N THR A 184 -20.80 8.42 21.05
CA THR A 184 -20.48 9.28 22.21
C THR A 184 -21.32 10.55 22.18
N ASP A 185 -21.48 11.16 21.01
CA ASP A 185 -22.29 12.36 20.83
C ASP A 185 -23.78 12.07 21.09
N ILE A 186 -24.30 10.93 20.61
CA ILE A 186 -25.67 10.46 20.93
C ILE A 186 -25.85 10.24 22.44
N LEU A 187 -24.88 9.61 23.11
CA LEU A 187 -24.94 9.38 24.55
C LEU A 187 -24.90 10.68 25.36
N ASP A 188 -24.15 11.69 24.90
CA ASP A 188 -24.11 13.02 25.50
C ASP A 188 -25.47 13.72 25.37
N GLU A 189 -26.09 13.68 24.18
CA GLU A 189 -27.42 14.29 23.99
C GLU A 189 -28.52 13.54 24.76
N LEU A 190 -28.47 12.20 24.80
CA LEU A 190 -29.39 11.42 25.65
C LEU A 190 -29.23 11.78 27.13
N CYS A 191 -28.01 11.98 27.62
CA CYS A 191 -27.79 12.45 28.98
C CYS A 191 -28.43 13.83 29.21
N ASN A 192 -28.29 14.75 28.26
CA ASN A 192 -28.88 16.10 28.35
C ASN A 192 -30.40 16.05 28.39
N VAL A 193 -31.01 15.23 27.52
CA VAL A 193 -32.46 15.05 27.43
C VAL A 193 -33.02 14.40 28.69
N VAL A 194 -32.40 13.35 29.20
CA VAL A 194 -32.84 12.71 30.46
C VAL A 194 -32.66 13.65 31.65
N SER A 195 -31.54 14.37 31.71
CA SER A 195 -31.23 15.29 32.83
C SER A 195 -32.18 16.50 32.86
N SER A 196 -32.52 17.06 31.70
CA SER A 196 -33.47 18.18 31.60
C SER A 196 -34.91 17.80 31.95
N ARG A 197 -35.25 16.50 31.86
CA ARG A 197 -36.60 15.97 32.11
C ARG A 197 -36.77 15.32 33.49
N SER A 198 -35.66 15.10 34.22
CA SER A 198 -35.66 14.47 35.53
C SER A 198 -36.22 15.41 36.60
N VAL A 199 -37.53 15.31 36.89
CA VAL A 199 -38.16 15.94 38.08
C VAL A 199 -38.03 15.03 39.32
N VAL A 200 -37.66 13.75 39.16
CA VAL A 200 -37.62 12.72 40.23
C VAL A 200 -36.24 12.07 40.34
N SER A 201 -35.81 11.78 41.57
CA SER A 201 -34.51 11.19 41.92
C SER A 201 -34.18 9.83 41.30
N THR A 202 -35.16 9.12 40.73
CA THR A 202 -35.00 7.79 40.13
C THR A 202 -34.25 7.80 38.79
N ASN A 203 -34.24 8.93 38.07
CA ASN A 203 -33.64 9.01 36.73
C ASN A 203 -32.11 9.16 36.74
N HIS A 204 -31.49 9.31 37.92
CA HIS A 204 -30.03 9.36 38.06
C HIS A 204 -29.36 8.06 37.60
N ALA A 205 -30.01 6.91 37.83
CA ALA A 205 -29.47 5.61 37.42
C ALA A 205 -29.33 5.50 35.89
N GLY A 206 -30.32 6.01 35.14
CA GLY A 206 -30.28 6.08 33.68
C GLY A 206 -29.15 6.98 33.19
N VAL A 207 -29.04 8.21 33.70
CA VAL A 207 -27.95 9.13 33.34
C VAL A 207 -26.58 8.52 33.62
N HIS A 208 -26.39 7.88 34.78
CA HIS A 208 -25.13 7.19 35.11
C HIS A 208 -24.85 6.01 34.17
N SER A 209 -25.87 5.26 33.75
CA SER A 209 -25.73 4.19 32.76
C SER A 209 -25.22 4.73 31.43
N PHE A 210 -25.80 5.80 30.89
CA PHE A 210 -25.32 6.42 29.65
C PHE A 210 -23.90 6.98 29.79
N GLN A 211 -23.59 7.64 30.91
CA GLN A 211 -22.23 8.11 31.20
C GLN A 211 -21.20 6.97 31.27
N ASN A 212 -21.59 5.80 31.80
CA ASN A 212 -20.72 4.62 31.81
C ASN A 212 -20.43 4.12 30.40
N HIS A 213 -21.48 3.93 29.57
CA HIS A 213 -21.30 3.53 28.18
C HIS A 213 -20.46 4.55 27.40
N ARG A 214 -20.63 5.84 27.69
CA ARG A 214 -19.84 6.91 27.09
C ARG A 214 -18.36 6.80 27.44
N ARG A 215 -18.04 6.60 28.73
CA ARG A 215 -16.67 6.37 29.18
C ARG A 215 -16.04 5.15 28.51
N GLU A 216 -16.81 4.08 28.35
CA GLU A 216 -16.37 2.88 27.64
C GLU A 216 -16.09 3.18 26.16
N CYS A 217 -16.97 3.89 25.45
CA CYS A 217 -16.76 4.31 24.07
C CYS A 217 -15.47 5.11 23.89
N ILE A 218 -15.22 6.07 24.79
CA ILE A 218 -14.00 6.90 24.77
C ILE A 218 -12.76 6.04 24.97
N ALA A 219 -12.76 5.16 25.97
CA ALA A 219 -11.62 4.27 26.24
C ALA A 219 -11.32 3.34 25.05
N ILE A 220 -12.36 2.75 24.45
CA ILE A 220 -12.26 1.88 23.27
C ILE A 220 -11.76 2.68 22.06
N SER A 221 -12.24 3.90 21.85
CA SER A 221 -11.81 4.81 20.78
C SER A 221 -10.33 5.19 20.90
N HIS A 222 -9.86 5.49 22.12
CA HIS A 222 -8.44 5.76 22.38
C HIS A 222 -7.57 4.54 22.06
N ASN A 223 -7.98 3.33 22.47
CA ASN A 223 -7.25 2.11 22.15
C ASN A 223 -7.18 1.87 20.63
N ALA A 224 -8.30 2.01 19.93
CA ALA A 224 -8.34 1.88 18.47
C ALA A 224 -7.44 2.91 17.77
N SER A 225 -7.44 4.17 18.23
CA SER A 225 -6.58 5.24 17.70
C SER A 225 -5.10 4.92 17.89
N HIS A 226 -4.71 4.40 19.05
CA HIS A 226 -3.34 3.97 19.31
C HIS A 226 -2.92 2.79 18.40
N LEU A 227 -3.80 1.78 18.23
CA LEU A 227 -3.55 0.68 17.30
C LEU A 227 -3.45 1.14 15.84
N GLN A 228 -4.28 2.11 15.44
CA GLN A 228 -4.24 2.74 14.11
C GLN A 228 -2.89 3.43 13.87
N GLN A 229 -2.40 4.22 14.83
CA GLN A 229 -1.11 4.90 14.74
C GLN A 229 0.04 3.89 14.63
N ARG A 230 0.03 2.85 15.47
CA ARG A 230 1.04 1.79 15.41
C ARG A 230 1.01 1.04 14.07
N ALA A 231 -0.17 0.69 13.58
CA ALA A 231 -0.32 0.04 12.28
C ALA A 231 0.20 0.92 11.13
N GLN A 232 -0.06 2.23 11.18
CA GLN A 232 0.47 3.18 10.20
C GLN A 232 2.00 3.25 10.20
N VAL A 233 2.63 3.31 11.39
CA VAL A 233 4.09 3.33 11.52
C VAL A 233 4.71 2.03 10.97
N VAL A 234 4.14 0.88 11.32
CA VAL A 234 4.63 -0.44 10.86
C VAL A 234 4.47 -0.58 9.35
N SER A 235 3.31 -0.20 8.79
CA SER A 235 3.07 -0.22 7.34
C SER A 235 4.08 0.66 6.60
N LYS A 236 4.33 1.87 7.10
CA LYS A 236 5.30 2.80 6.51
C LYS A 236 6.72 2.23 6.54
N LEU A 237 7.13 1.70 7.69
CA LEU A 237 8.45 1.07 7.83
C LEU A 237 8.63 -0.09 6.85
N LEU A 238 7.61 -0.94 6.70
CA LEU A 238 7.64 -2.06 5.75
C LEU A 238 7.74 -1.56 4.30
N ALA A 239 6.94 -0.56 3.93
CA ALA A 239 6.99 0.04 2.60
C ALA A 239 8.37 0.64 2.29
N ASP A 240 8.95 1.39 3.23
CA ASP A 240 10.29 1.97 3.08
C ASP A 240 11.36 0.88 2.96
N THR A 241 11.21 -0.23 3.69
CA THR A 241 12.13 -1.38 3.63
C THR A 241 12.05 -2.11 2.30
N LEU A 242 10.84 -2.35 1.78
CA LEU A 242 10.62 -2.96 0.47
C LEU A 242 11.22 -2.08 -0.64
N MET A 243 10.98 -0.78 -0.58
CA MET A 243 11.57 0.18 -1.52
C MET A 243 13.11 0.18 -1.47
N LEU A 244 13.71 0.13 -0.27
CA LEU A 244 15.17 0.06 -0.13
C LEU A 244 15.73 -1.22 -0.77
N ARG A 245 15.05 -2.35 -0.62
CA ARG A 245 15.46 -3.61 -1.25
C ARG A 245 15.37 -3.54 -2.76
N ASP A 246 14.29 -3.00 -3.32
CA ASP A 246 14.16 -2.81 -4.77
C ASP A 246 15.30 -1.95 -5.33
N GLN A 247 15.71 -0.92 -4.58
CA GLN A 247 16.87 -0.09 -4.94
C GLN A 247 18.20 -0.86 -4.89
N VAL A 248 18.40 -1.72 -3.88
CA VAL A 248 19.60 -2.57 -3.76
C VAL A 248 19.65 -3.58 -4.91
N LEU A 249 18.53 -4.25 -5.22
CA LEU A 249 18.44 -5.19 -6.32
C LEU A 249 18.69 -4.51 -7.67
N ALA A 250 18.12 -3.32 -7.90
CA ALA A 250 18.39 -2.54 -9.10
C ALA A 250 19.86 -2.12 -9.20
N LYS A 251 20.51 -1.78 -8.08
CA LYS A 251 21.94 -1.44 -8.04
C LYS A 251 22.82 -2.66 -8.36
N GLU A 252 22.47 -3.83 -7.83
CA GLU A 252 23.17 -5.09 -8.10
C GLU A 252 23.02 -5.51 -9.56
N GLN A 253 21.80 -5.43 -10.12
CA GLN A 253 21.56 -5.67 -11.54
C GLN A 253 22.37 -4.72 -12.43
N ASN A 254 22.42 -3.43 -12.08
CA ASN A 254 23.25 -2.46 -12.80
C ASN A 254 24.75 -2.79 -12.71
N ALA A 255 25.23 -3.25 -11.55
CA ALA A 255 26.63 -3.66 -11.38
C ALA A 255 26.96 -4.92 -12.20
N ASN A 256 26.04 -5.89 -12.22
CA ASN A 256 26.19 -7.10 -13.04
C ASN A 256 26.13 -6.78 -14.54
N MET A 257 25.25 -5.86 -14.97
CA MET A 257 25.23 -5.35 -16.35
C MET A 257 26.54 -4.63 -16.70
N LEU A 258 27.14 -3.88 -15.77
CA LEU A 258 28.43 -3.24 -15.99
C LEU A 258 29.55 -4.28 -16.20
N GLN A 259 29.56 -5.37 -15.42
CA GLN A 259 30.50 -6.48 -15.64
C GLN A 259 30.26 -7.18 -16.98
N LEU A 260 29.00 -7.42 -17.34
CA LEU A 260 28.64 -8.00 -18.63
C LEU A 260 29.06 -7.08 -19.79
N ASN A 261 28.87 -5.76 -19.69
CA ASN A 261 29.34 -4.81 -20.68
C ASN A 261 30.87 -4.78 -20.77
N LYS A 262 31.59 -4.91 -19.64
CA LYS A 262 33.06 -5.04 -19.65
C LYS A 262 33.50 -6.32 -20.39
N SER A 263 32.75 -7.41 -20.24
CA SER A 263 32.99 -8.66 -20.98
C SER A 263 32.60 -8.57 -22.46
N ALA A 264 31.54 -7.82 -22.80
CA ALA A 264 31.16 -7.54 -24.17
C ALA A 264 32.22 -6.70 -24.89
N VAL A 265 32.82 -5.72 -24.20
CA VAL A 265 33.99 -4.97 -24.70
C VAL A 265 35.18 -5.91 -24.91
N PHE A 266 35.41 -6.89 -24.04
CA PHE A 266 36.47 -7.88 -24.23
C PHE A 266 36.22 -8.75 -25.47
N ILE A 267 34.98 -9.23 -25.67
CA ILE A 267 34.59 -10.03 -26.84
C ILE A 267 34.69 -9.21 -28.13
N THR A 268 34.21 -7.96 -28.15
CA THR A 268 34.35 -7.10 -29.32
C THR A 268 35.82 -6.80 -29.64
N THR A 269 36.66 -6.60 -28.61
CA THR A 269 38.11 -6.47 -28.78
C THR A 269 38.72 -7.72 -29.42
N LEU A 270 38.35 -8.91 -28.92
CA LEU A 270 38.81 -10.18 -29.46
C LEU A 270 38.37 -10.33 -30.92
N THR A 271 37.11 -10.03 -31.23
CA THR A 271 36.61 -10.09 -32.60
C THR A 271 37.27 -9.05 -33.51
N LEU A 272 37.51 -7.81 -33.07
CA LEU A 272 38.19 -6.76 -33.86
C LEU A 272 39.68 -7.03 -34.11
N VAL A 273 40.33 -7.83 -33.26
CA VAL A 273 41.72 -8.27 -33.48
C VAL A 273 41.77 -9.48 -34.41
N TYR A 274 40.82 -10.42 -34.25
CA TYR A 274 40.77 -11.65 -35.05
C TYR A 274 40.07 -11.49 -36.41
N LEU A 275 39.12 -10.54 -36.56
CA LEU A 275 38.38 -10.31 -37.82
C LEU A 275 39.28 -9.77 -38.92
N PRO A 276 40.13 -8.75 -38.72
CA PRO A 276 41.02 -8.25 -39.78
C PRO A 276 42.05 -9.29 -40.20
N SER A 277 42.57 -10.08 -39.26
CA SER A 277 43.47 -11.20 -39.55
C SER A 277 42.75 -12.34 -40.30
N SER A 278 41.43 -12.50 -40.12
CA SER A 278 40.61 -13.43 -40.88
C SER A 278 40.10 -12.86 -42.23
N PHE A 279 39.88 -11.55 -42.34
CA PHE A 279 39.41 -10.87 -43.58
C PHE A 279 40.50 -10.69 -44.63
N LEU A 280 41.78 -10.79 -44.25
CA LEU A 280 42.88 -10.94 -45.21
C LEU A 280 42.80 -12.26 -46.01
N ALA A 281 41.84 -13.14 -45.71
CA ALA A 281 41.57 -14.38 -46.44
C ALA A 281 40.42 -14.27 -47.47
N VAL A 282 39.78 -13.10 -47.67
CA VAL A 282 38.61 -12.99 -48.57
C VAL A 282 38.86 -11.99 -49.70
N SER A 283 38.74 -12.51 -50.92
CA SER A 283 39.10 -11.92 -52.21
C SER A 283 38.25 -10.72 -52.65
N VAL A 284 38.89 -9.66 -53.16
CA VAL A 284 38.26 -8.58 -53.95
C VAL A 284 38.79 -8.65 -55.39
N PRO A 285 37.94 -8.73 -56.42
CA PRO A 285 38.39 -8.80 -57.81
C PRO A 285 38.79 -7.41 -58.35
N PRO A 286 39.87 -7.28 -59.16
CA PRO A 286 40.32 -5.98 -59.67
C PRO A 286 39.47 -5.51 -60.86
N LEU A 287 39.01 -4.25 -60.79
CA LEU A 287 38.54 -3.46 -61.93
C LEU A 287 39.74 -2.97 -62.74
N ILE A 288 39.71 -3.22 -64.06
CA ILE A 288 40.23 -2.45 -65.22
C ILE A 288 40.78 -3.44 -66.27
N PRO A 289 40.04 -3.68 -67.38
CA PRO A 289 40.55 -4.39 -68.56
C PRO A 289 41.09 -3.40 -69.60
N ASN A 290 42.24 -3.68 -70.22
CA ASN A 290 42.69 -2.97 -71.41
C ASN A 290 42.09 -3.61 -72.68
N LYS A 291 41.86 -2.76 -73.70
CA LYS A 291 41.04 -2.91 -74.92
C LYS A 291 41.17 -4.24 -75.71
N SER A 292 40.02 -4.68 -76.26
CA SER A 292 39.77 -5.57 -77.44
C SER A 292 40.39 -6.98 -77.39
N GLN A 293 39.70 -8.12 -77.51
CA GLN A 293 38.45 -8.51 -78.18
C GLN A 293 37.99 -9.90 -77.61
N LEU A 294 36.69 -10.24 -77.75
CA LEU A 294 35.81 -11.17 -77.00
C LEU A 294 35.47 -12.48 -77.80
N PRO A 295 34.67 -13.48 -77.33
CA PRO A 295 34.66 -14.41 -76.16
C PRO A 295 34.69 -15.93 -76.58
N THR A 296 34.75 -16.99 -75.75
CA THR A 296 33.76 -17.49 -74.76
C THR A 296 34.28 -18.77 -74.03
N SER A 297 34.12 -18.81 -72.69
CA SER A 297 33.89 -19.95 -71.74
C SER A 297 34.79 -21.19 -71.77
N THR A 298 35.40 -21.70 -70.68
CA THR A 298 35.18 -21.59 -69.22
C THR A 298 36.48 -22.02 -68.51
N ASP A 299 37.15 -21.09 -67.82
CA ASP A 299 38.29 -21.35 -66.93
C ASP A 299 37.84 -21.39 -65.47
N SER A 300 38.33 -22.37 -64.71
CA SER A 300 38.29 -22.37 -63.25
C SER A 300 39.32 -21.36 -62.70
N PRO A 301 38.93 -20.35 -61.89
CA PRO A 301 39.87 -19.36 -61.39
C PRO A 301 40.76 -19.95 -60.29
N SER A 302 42.06 -20.02 -60.54
CA SER A 302 43.08 -20.18 -59.50
C SER A 302 43.03 -18.97 -58.57
N GLN A 303 42.50 -19.16 -57.36
CA GLN A 303 42.50 -18.16 -56.30
C GLN A 303 43.95 -17.91 -55.83
N GLN A 304 44.52 -16.75 -56.17
CA GLN A 304 45.80 -16.29 -55.62
C GLN A 304 45.54 -15.06 -54.74
N THR A 305 45.84 -15.21 -53.44
CA THR A 305 45.76 -14.16 -52.42
C THR A 305 46.92 -13.16 -52.61
N ILE A 306 46.74 -11.87 -52.32
CA ILE A 306 47.81 -10.84 -52.42
C ILE A 306 49.04 -11.19 -51.57
N PHE A 307 48.86 -11.92 -50.47
CA PHE A 307 49.95 -12.49 -49.66
C PHE A 307 50.14 -14.02 -49.85
N GLY A 308 49.42 -14.62 -50.79
CA GLY A 308 49.51 -16.04 -51.18
C GLY A 308 50.49 -16.28 -52.34
N MET A 309 51.27 -15.27 -52.74
CA MET A 309 52.43 -15.48 -53.60
C MET A 309 53.63 -15.80 -52.73
N ASN A 310 54.15 -17.02 -52.89
CA ASN A 310 55.34 -17.60 -52.25
C ASN A 310 56.39 -16.58 -51.78
N PHE A 311 56.30 -16.09 -50.53
CA PHE A 311 57.35 -15.25 -49.92
C PHE A 311 58.63 -16.04 -49.63
N PHE A 312 58.56 -17.37 -49.71
CA PHE A 312 59.67 -18.29 -49.58
C PHE A 312 59.75 -19.12 -50.86
N ASP A 313 60.89 -19.04 -51.55
CA ASP A 313 61.16 -19.85 -52.73
C ASP A 313 62.26 -20.87 -52.40
N MET A 314 62.17 -22.06 -52.98
CA MET A 314 63.10 -23.15 -52.70
C MET A 314 64.07 -23.27 -53.86
N ASP A 315 65.31 -22.82 -53.65
CA ASP A 315 66.35 -22.89 -54.68
C ASP A 315 66.72 -24.36 -54.96
N GLN A 316 66.32 -24.87 -56.13
CA GLN A 316 66.45 -26.28 -56.51
C GLN A 316 67.90 -26.75 -56.68
N ALA A 317 68.89 -25.85 -56.76
CA ALA A 317 70.29 -26.22 -56.83
C ALA A 317 70.94 -26.43 -55.44
N SER A 318 70.38 -25.81 -54.39
CA SER A 318 71.04 -25.68 -53.07
C SER A 318 70.24 -26.29 -51.91
N ASN A 319 68.99 -26.70 -52.15
CA ASN A 319 68.07 -27.28 -51.16
C ASN A 319 67.95 -26.44 -49.87
N ARG A 320 67.95 -25.10 -50.01
CA ARG A 320 67.70 -24.15 -48.92
C ARG A 320 66.54 -23.24 -49.28
N ILE A 321 65.71 -22.95 -48.28
CA ILE A 321 64.61 -21.99 -48.40
C ILE A 321 65.22 -20.59 -48.43
N VAL A 322 65.05 -19.87 -49.53
CA VAL A 322 65.53 -18.50 -49.69
C VAL A 322 64.32 -17.56 -49.55
N GLY A 323 64.39 -16.64 -48.61
CA GLY A 323 63.39 -15.59 -48.47
C GLY A 323 63.45 -14.66 -49.68
N THR A 324 62.33 -14.47 -50.37
CA THR A 324 62.27 -13.50 -51.46
C THR A 324 62.53 -12.08 -50.92
N PRO A 325 63.17 -11.20 -51.71
CA PRO A 325 63.51 -9.85 -51.28
C PRO A 325 62.29 -8.94 -50.99
N MET A 326 61.07 -9.47 -51.11
CA MET A 326 59.80 -8.76 -50.85
C MET A 326 59.18 -9.06 -49.47
N ILE A 327 59.80 -9.91 -48.64
CA ILE A 327 59.26 -10.28 -47.31
C ILE A 327 59.11 -9.09 -46.35
N TRP A 328 59.85 -7.99 -46.59
CA TRP A 328 59.74 -6.76 -45.83
C TRP A 328 58.34 -6.13 -45.93
N ILE A 329 57.60 -6.34 -47.03
CA ILE A 329 56.24 -5.83 -47.23
C ILE A 329 55.26 -6.47 -46.24
N PHE A 330 55.47 -7.74 -45.88
CA PHE A 330 54.70 -8.42 -44.84
C PHE A 330 54.94 -7.76 -43.48
N PHE A 331 56.20 -7.50 -43.11
CA PHE A 331 56.52 -6.85 -41.83
C PHE A 331 56.03 -5.41 -41.78
N VAL A 332 56.12 -4.66 -42.88
CA VAL A 332 55.62 -3.26 -42.95
C VAL A 332 54.10 -3.21 -42.87
N SER A 333 53.39 -4.09 -43.59
CA SER A 333 51.92 -4.15 -43.53
C SER A 333 51.43 -4.62 -42.16
N ALA A 334 52.08 -5.63 -41.57
CA ALA A 334 51.79 -6.07 -40.21
C ALA A 334 52.01 -4.92 -39.22
N ALA A 335 53.19 -4.27 -39.23
CA ALA A 335 53.49 -3.16 -38.33
C ALA A 335 52.53 -1.96 -38.50
N ALA A 336 52.16 -1.63 -39.73
CA ALA A 336 51.18 -0.57 -40.01
C ALA A 336 49.80 -0.94 -39.45
N LEU A 337 49.35 -2.19 -39.62
CA LEU A 337 48.07 -2.65 -39.09
C LEU A 337 48.08 -2.64 -37.55
N THR A 338 49.18 -3.06 -36.92
CA THR A 338 49.34 -3.02 -35.46
C THR A 338 49.37 -1.58 -34.95
N ALA A 339 50.02 -0.66 -35.65
CA ALA A 339 50.06 0.76 -35.28
C ALA A 339 48.68 1.43 -35.41
N VAL A 340 47.94 1.13 -36.49
CA VAL A 340 46.59 1.66 -36.70
C VAL A 340 45.62 1.11 -35.64
N THR A 341 45.68 -0.18 -35.34
CA THR A 341 44.86 -0.78 -34.28
C THR A 341 45.22 -0.21 -32.90
N PHE A 342 46.50 -0.02 -32.60
CA PHE A 342 46.93 0.59 -31.34
C PHE A 342 46.52 2.06 -31.23
N LEU A 343 46.60 2.83 -32.33
CA LEU A 343 46.13 4.21 -32.38
C LEU A 343 44.61 4.30 -32.25
N LEU A 344 43.85 3.42 -32.89
CA LEU A 344 42.39 3.35 -32.75
C LEU A 344 41.98 2.99 -31.31
N TYR A 345 42.68 2.02 -30.70
CA TYR A 345 42.49 1.63 -29.32
C TYR A 345 42.82 2.76 -28.35
N TYR A 346 43.98 3.41 -28.52
CA TYR A 346 44.39 4.55 -27.71
C TYR A 346 43.43 5.73 -27.87
N TRP A 347 42.92 5.95 -29.08
CA TRP A 347 41.93 6.98 -29.37
C TRP A 347 40.57 6.68 -28.74
N LEU A 348 40.10 5.42 -28.78
CA LEU A 348 38.88 4.98 -28.09
C LEU A 348 39.00 5.17 -26.57
N LEU A 349 40.06 4.65 -25.94
CA LEU A 349 40.30 4.82 -24.51
C LEU A 349 40.43 6.28 -24.06
N ARG A 350 41.01 7.14 -24.89
CA ARG A 350 41.18 8.57 -24.58
C ARG A 350 39.87 9.36 -24.80
N ARG A 351 38.97 8.89 -25.65
CA ARG A 351 37.67 9.54 -25.95
C ARG A 351 36.50 8.99 -25.09
N ASP A 352 36.66 7.80 -24.51
CA ASP A 352 35.61 7.05 -23.80
C ASP A 352 35.24 7.55 -22.39
N SER A 353 35.86 8.60 -21.86
CA SER A 353 35.32 9.26 -20.65
C SER A 353 34.07 10.13 -20.94
N ALA A 354 33.91 10.59 -22.19
CA ALA A 354 32.81 11.47 -22.59
C ALA A 354 31.72 10.76 -23.43
N ALA A 355 32.11 9.86 -24.34
CA ALA A 355 31.16 9.17 -25.22
C ALA A 355 30.33 8.08 -24.50
N LEU A 356 30.95 7.31 -23.58
CA LEU A 356 30.23 6.31 -22.78
C LEU A 356 29.18 6.93 -21.82
N ARG A 357 29.33 8.20 -21.42
CA ARG A 357 28.29 8.92 -20.66
C ARG A 357 27.09 9.33 -21.51
N ALA A 358 27.25 9.46 -22.82
CA ALA A 358 26.18 9.86 -23.73
C ALA A 358 25.31 8.67 -24.19
N LEU A 359 25.85 7.44 -24.13
CA LEU A 359 25.13 6.20 -24.44
C LEU A 359 24.49 5.52 -23.22
N ALA A 360 24.78 5.97 -22.00
CA ALA A 360 24.04 5.56 -20.81
C ALA A 360 22.67 6.26 -20.79
N PRO A 361 21.54 5.54 -20.57
CA PRO A 361 20.25 6.20 -20.41
C PRO A 361 20.34 7.20 -19.27
N LYS A 362 19.93 8.45 -19.53
CA LYS A 362 19.91 9.55 -18.56
C LYS A 362 19.00 9.18 -17.39
N ILE A 363 19.59 8.57 -16.35
CA ILE A 363 18.93 8.46 -15.05
C ILE A 363 18.94 9.86 -14.45
N GLN A 364 17.76 10.46 -14.42
CA GLN A 364 17.46 11.70 -13.73
C GLN A 364 17.85 11.50 -12.26
N LYS A 365 19.02 12.03 -11.85
CA LYS A 365 19.45 12.04 -10.45
C LYS A 365 18.47 12.91 -9.67
N ARG A 366 17.45 12.29 -9.06
CA ARG A 366 16.80 12.87 -7.88
C ARG A 366 17.83 12.94 -6.75
N PRO A 367 17.78 13.98 -5.90
CA PRO A 367 18.84 14.27 -4.94
C PRO A 367 19.06 13.07 -4.03
N THR A 368 20.28 12.55 -4.05
CA THR A 368 20.77 11.53 -3.12
C THR A 368 20.76 12.13 -1.72
N TRP A 369 19.78 11.72 -0.91
CA TRP A 369 19.85 11.90 0.53
C TRP A 369 21.02 11.06 1.04
N THR A 370 22.13 11.71 1.36
CA THR A 370 23.28 11.07 1.98
C THR A 370 22.90 10.61 3.38
N ILE A 371 23.30 9.38 3.71
CA ILE A 371 23.06 8.72 5.01
C ILE A 371 23.59 9.57 6.19
N GLU A 372 24.60 10.42 5.97
CA GLU A 372 25.08 11.40 6.95
C GLU A 372 24.10 12.55 7.25
N GLY A 373 23.27 12.93 6.28
CA GLY A 373 22.21 13.94 6.48
C GLY A 373 21.07 13.41 7.35
N VAL A 374 20.78 12.11 7.25
CA VAL A 374 19.79 11.43 8.12
C VAL A 374 20.38 11.27 9.53
N ARG A 375 21.66 10.86 9.65
CA ARG A 375 22.34 10.73 10.96
C ARG A 375 22.44 12.06 11.73
N ARG A 376 22.75 13.18 11.06
CA ARG A 376 22.78 14.51 11.70
C ARG A 376 21.41 15.00 12.17
N ARG A 377 20.32 14.56 11.53
CA ARG A 377 18.95 14.90 11.95
C ARG A 377 18.50 14.15 13.20
N PHE A 378 19.09 12.99 13.51
CA PHE A 378 18.79 12.20 14.71
C PHE A 378 19.67 12.57 15.92
N THR A 379 20.77 13.30 15.76
CA THR A 379 21.62 13.75 16.88
C THR A 379 21.41 15.22 17.27
N GLY A 380 20.62 16.00 16.52
CA GLY A 380 20.37 17.43 16.78
C GLY A 380 19.08 17.76 17.53
N GLY A 381 18.31 16.76 17.98
CA GLY A 381 17.01 16.93 18.63
C GLY A 381 17.03 16.80 20.17
N GLY A 382 18.19 17.01 20.80
CA GLY A 382 18.34 16.91 22.25
C GLY A 382 18.96 18.18 22.82
N ASN A 383 18.16 19.24 22.97
CA ASN A 383 18.30 20.24 24.03
C ASN A 383 17.15 21.26 23.93
N SER A 384 16.05 20.94 24.61
CA SER A 384 15.18 21.95 25.20
C SER A 384 14.85 21.46 26.61
N SER A 385 15.61 22.01 27.55
CA SER A 385 15.45 21.92 28.99
C SER A 385 13.98 22.13 29.37
N ILE A 386 13.35 21.09 29.90
CA ILE A 386 12.13 21.22 30.69
C ILE A 386 12.60 21.69 32.06
N GLU A 387 12.42 22.98 32.30
CA GLU A 387 12.55 23.62 33.60
C GLU A 387 11.38 23.12 34.47
N LEU A 388 11.68 22.20 35.38
CA LEU A 388 10.79 21.81 36.48
C LEU A 388 10.78 22.96 37.49
N GLN A 389 9.77 23.83 37.42
CA GLN A 389 9.38 24.63 38.58
C GLN A 389 8.30 23.89 39.36
N ALA A 390 8.73 23.37 40.50
CA ALA A 390 7.87 23.02 41.62
C ALA A 390 7.76 24.26 42.53
N CYS A 391 6.54 24.77 42.69
CA CYS A 391 5.91 25.32 43.89
C CYS A 391 4.51 25.81 43.53
#